data_AF-A0A852UFH5-F1
#
_entry.id   AF-A0A852UFH5-F1
#
_cell.length_a   1.000
_cell.length_b   1.000
_cell.length_c   1.000
_cell.angle_alpha   90.00
_cell.angle_beta   90.00
_cell.angle_gamma   90.00
#
_symmetry.space_group_name_H-M   'P 1'
#
loop_
_entity.id
_entity.type
_entity.pdbx_description
1 polymer ?
#
loop_
_entity_poly.entity_id
_entity_poly.type
_entity_poly.pdbx_seq_one_letter_code
_entity_poly.pdbx_strand_id
1 'polypeptide(L)'
;MSSVPAEADGAAAVRAGLLSASRGIQDWRESIARRRLIVRSEPALHERELLQSHHLAHAIKDSLDQRGATPRWSRTLAALAVTCFDLAMDQWLEGPADHPLEEYVTSVWADMRACIGE
;
A
#
# COMPACT_ATOMS: atom_id res chain seq x y z
N MET A 1 29.71 10.31 -7.47
CA MET A 1 28.52 10.12 -6.63
C MET A 1 27.33 10.63 -7.42
N SER A 2 26.60 9.75 -8.12
CA SER A 2 25.46 10.15 -8.93
C SER A 2 24.32 10.52 -8.00
N SER A 3 23.84 11.77 -8.06
CA SER A 3 22.69 12.22 -7.27
C SER A 3 21.47 11.42 -7.72
N VAL A 4 21.11 10.42 -6.91
CA VAL A 4 19.83 9.73 -7.04
C VAL A 4 18.73 10.81 -6.98
N PRO A 5 17.84 10.92 -7.98
CA PRO A 5 16.78 11.93 -7.97
C PRO A 5 15.92 11.77 -6.72
N ALA A 6 15.45 12.86 -6.11
CA ALA A 6 14.56 12.83 -4.95
C ALA A 6 13.27 12.00 -5.19
N GLU A 7 12.88 11.79 -6.44
CA GLU A 7 11.81 10.86 -6.85
C GLU A 7 12.10 9.39 -6.52
N ALA A 8 13.34 8.95 -6.70
CA ALA A 8 13.76 7.60 -6.36
C ALA A 8 13.82 7.38 -4.84
N ASP A 9 13.93 8.46 -4.04
CA ASP A 9 13.82 8.42 -2.58
C ASP A 9 12.37 8.26 -2.11
N GLY A 10 11.43 9.02 -2.68
CA GLY A 10 10.01 8.94 -2.31
C GLY A 10 9.36 7.58 -2.60
N ALA A 11 9.56 7.04 -3.81
CA ALA A 11 9.00 5.74 -4.18
C ALA A 11 9.63 4.60 -3.37
N ALA A 12 10.94 4.65 -3.10
CA ALA A 12 11.62 3.69 -2.25
C ALA A 12 11.12 3.76 -0.79
N ALA A 13 10.94 4.98 -0.26
CA ALA A 13 10.40 5.20 1.08
C ALA A 13 8.97 4.65 1.24
N VAL A 14 8.10 4.87 0.24
CA VAL A 14 6.74 4.29 0.25
C VAL A 14 6.81 2.77 0.24
N ARG A 15 7.58 2.17 -0.68
CA ARG A 15 7.73 0.71 -0.74
C ARG A 15 8.24 0.14 0.58
N ALA A 16 9.26 0.75 1.17
CA ALA A 16 9.80 0.34 2.47
C ALA A 16 8.75 0.46 3.58
N GLY A 17 7.94 1.53 3.56
CA GLY A 17 6.82 1.73 4.48
C GLY A 17 5.77 0.62 4.37
N LEU A 18 5.35 0.26 3.15
CA LEU A 18 4.38 -0.83 2.93
C LEU A 18 4.90 -2.18 3.42
N LEU A 19 6.16 -2.50 3.12
CA LEU A 19 6.80 -3.72 3.62
C LEU A 19 6.88 -3.72 5.14
N SER A 20 7.22 -2.58 5.75
CA SER A 20 7.24 -2.46 7.21
C SER A 20 5.84 -2.63 7.82
N ALA A 21 4.80 -2.09 7.18
CA ALA A 21 3.41 -2.21 7.64
C ALA A 21 2.89 -3.65 7.56
N SER A 22 3.46 -4.47 6.69
CA SER A 22 3.06 -5.87 6.48
C SER A 22 3.61 -6.83 7.55
N ARG A 23 4.64 -6.42 8.30
CA ARG A 23 5.32 -7.29 9.26
C ARG A 23 4.41 -7.70 10.41
N GLY A 24 4.41 -8.99 10.72
CA GLY A 24 3.64 -9.55 11.85
C GLY A 24 2.13 -9.61 11.60
N ILE A 25 1.66 -9.29 10.40
CA ILE A 25 0.25 -9.40 10.03
C ILE A 25 -0.18 -10.85 9.79
N GLN A 26 0.77 -11.77 9.55
CA GLN A 26 0.45 -13.16 9.22
C GLN A 26 -0.38 -13.88 10.29
N ASP A 27 -0.09 -13.65 11.57
CA ASP A 27 -0.85 -14.23 12.68
C ASP A 27 -2.32 -13.77 12.70
N TRP A 28 -2.64 -12.68 12.00
CA TRP A 28 -3.98 -12.08 11.95
C TRP A 28 -4.75 -12.39 10.66
N ARG A 29 -4.18 -13.21 9.76
CA ARG A 29 -4.73 -13.48 8.43
C ARG A 29 -6.21 -13.86 8.42
N GLU A 30 -6.60 -14.85 9.22
CA GLU A 30 -8.00 -15.30 9.29
C GLU A 30 -8.94 -14.21 9.84
N SER A 31 -8.49 -13.47 10.84
CA SER A 31 -9.26 -12.36 11.43
C SER A 31 -9.48 -11.25 10.39
N ILE A 32 -8.44 -10.94 9.61
CA ILE A 32 -8.52 -9.94 8.55
C ILE A 32 -9.43 -10.40 7.42
N ALA A 33 -9.34 -11.68 6.99
CA ALA A 33 -10.23 -12.26 6.00
C ALA A 33 -11.71 -12.11 6.41
N ARG A 34 -12.01 -12.47 7.67
CA ARG A 34 -13.36 -12.36 8.22
C ARG A 34 -13.86 -10.93 8.28
N ARG A 35 -13.00 -9.99 8.72
CA ARG A 35 -13.34 -8.57 8.76
C ARG A 35 -13.63 -8.03 7.36
N ARG A 36 -12.78 -8.33 6.38
CA ARG A 36 -12.95 -7.85 4.99
C ARG A 36 -14.23 -8.41 4.37
N LEU A 37 -14.59 -9.67 4.66
CA LEU A 37 -15.87 -10.24 4.23
C LEU A 37 -17.07 -9.44 4.75
N ILE A 38 -17.07 -9.08 6.03
CA ILE A 38 -18.14 -8.28 6.66
C ILE A 38 -18.17 -6.86 6.09
N VAL A 39 -17.01 -6.23 5.93
CA VAL A 39 -16.93 -4.85 5.42
C VAL A 39 -17.41 -4.77 3.97
N ARG A 40 -17.08 -5.76 3.14
CA ARG A 40 -17.48 -5.79 1.72
C ARG A 40 -18.95 -6.12 1.51
N SER A 41 -19.61 -6.79 2.45
CA SER A 41 -21.04 -7.12 2.35
C SER A 41 -21.97 -6.02 2.84
N GLU A 42 -21.46 -5.00 3.55
CA GLU A 42 -22.23 -3.91 4.11
C GLU A 42 -21.80 -2.55 3.50
N PRO A 43 -22.63 -1.92 2.64
CA PRO A 43 -22.26 -0.68 1.93
C PRO A 43 -21.74 0.43 2.84
N ALA A 44 -22.36 0.65 4.01
CA ALA A 44 -21.93 1.70 4.92
C ALA A 44 -20.54 1.45 5.53
N LEU A 45 -20.18 0.18 5.74
CA LEU A 45 -18.83 -0.19 6.19
C LEU A 45 -17.82 -0.05 5.08
N HIS A 46 -18.18 -0.42 3.84
CA HIS A 46 -17.31 -0.24 2.68
C HIS A 46 -17.01 1.24 2.41
N GLU A 47 -18.02 2.12 2.45
CA GLU A 47 -17.83 3.57 2.33
C GLU A 47 -16.86 4.11 3.39
N ARG A 48 -16.99 3.62 4.63
CA ARG A 48 -16.09 4.00 5.73
C ARG A 48 -14.65 3.49 5.51
N GLU A 49 -14.46 2.29 4.97
CA GLU A 49 -13.15 1.76 4.64
C GLU A 49 -12.47 2.58 3.53
N LEU A 50 -13.23 2.98 2.49
CA LEU A 50 -12.73 3.88 1.46
C LEU A 50 -12.30 5.24 2.03
N LEU A 51 -13.09 5.81 2.95
CA LEU A 51 -12.72 7.04 3.65
C LEU A 51 -11.47 6.86 4.55
N GLN A 52 -11.34 5.71 5.20
CA GLN A 52 -10.13 5.38 5.97
C GLN A 52 -8.89 5.32 5.06
N SER A 53 -8.99 4.67 3.91
CA SER A 53 -7.92 4.61 2.91
C SER A 53 -7.58 6.01 2.37
N HIS A 54 -8.58 6.87 2.17
CA HIS A 54 -8.35 8.27 1.79
C HIS A 54 -7.53 9.04 2.85
N HIS A 55 -7.89 8.92 4.12
CA HIS A 55 -7.12 9.56 5.21
C HIS A 55 -5.70 9.01 5.32
N LEU A 56 -5.52 7.69 5.13
CA LEU A 56 -4.20 7.07 5.11
C LEU A 56 -3.34 7.64 3.98
N ALA A 57 -3.89 7.78 2.77
CA ALA A 57 -3.18 8.40 1.66
C ALA A 57 -2.80 9.85 1.98
N HIS A 58 -3.68 10.64 2.62
CA HIS A 58 -3.34 12.00 3.03
C HIS A 58 -2.16 12.03 4.02
N ALA A 59 -2.16 11.14 5.01
CA ALA A 59 -1.08 11.03 5.99
C ALA A 59 0.27 10.62 5.34
N ILE A 60 0.24 9.67 4.39
CA ILE A 60 1.44 9.27 3.63
C ILE A 60 1.97 10.47 2.82
N LYS A 61 1.09 11.19 2.12
CA LYS A 61 1.46 12.38 1.34
C LYS A 61 2.09 13.45 2.23
N ASP A 62 1.48 13.79 3.37
CA ASP A 62 2.04 14.79 4.29
C ASP A 62 3.41 14.36 4.83
N SER A 63 3.60 13.05 5.08
CA SER A 63 4.88 12.50 5.49
C SER A 63 5.96 12.58 4.40
N LEU A 64 5.58 12.38 3.13
CA LEU A 64 6.48 12.55 1.99
C LEU A 64 6.88 14.02 1.78
N ASP A 65 5.91 14.93 1.90
CA ASP A 65 6.15 16.37 1.79
C ASP A 65 7.15 16.85 2.86
N GLN A 66 7.02 16.36 4.10
CA GLN A 66 7.97 16.66 5.20
C GLN A 66 9.39 16.14 4.93
N ARG A 67 9.55 15.08 4.12
CA ARG A 67 10.84 14.51 3.72
C ARG A 67 11.44 15.19 2.48
N GLY A 68 10.80 16.22 1.94
CA GLY A 68 11.30 16.96 0.78
C GLY A 68 11.01 16.30 -0.57
N ALA A 69 10.08 15.35 -0.62
CA ALA A 69 9.59 14.84 -1.90
C ALA A 69 8.91 15.97 -2.69
N THR A 70 9.05 15.96 -4.02
CA THR A 70 8.39 16.94 -4.89
C THR A 70 6.87 16.85 -4.67
N PRO A 71 6.17 17.95 -4.30
CA PRO A 71 4.76 17.91 -3.90
C PRO A 71 3.81 17.28 -4.95
N ARG A 72 4.16 17.41 -6.24
CA ARG A 72 3.42 16.78 -7.35
C ARG A 72 3.40 15.25 -7.25
N TRP A 73 4.46 14.65 -6.73
CA TRP A 73 4.60 13.20 -6.65
C TRP A 73 4.12 12.62 -5.33
N SER A 74 4.19 13.37 -4.22
CA SER A 74 3.72 12.91 -2.90
C SER A 74 2.27 12.42 -2.92
N ARG A 75 1.38 13.17 -3.58
CA ARG A 75 -0.05 12.78 -3.71
C ARG A 75 -0.22 11.52 -4.54
N THR A 76 0.47 11.42 -5.68
CA THR A 76 0.41 10.26 -6.57
C THR A 76 0.95 9.01 -5.88
N LEU A 77 2.13 9.12 -5.26
CA LEU A 77 2.78 8.02 -4.54
C LEU A 77 1.92 7.54 -3.37
N ALA A 78 1.25 8.44 -2.65
CA ALA A 78 0.35 8.06 -1.57
C ALA A 78 -0.90 7.31 -2.06
N ALA A 79 -1.51 7.77 -3.17
CA ALA A 79 -2.64 7.07 -3.78
C ALA A 79 -2.24 5.68 -4.30
N LEU A 80 -1.06 5.56 -4.92
CA LEU A 80 -0.50 4.27 -5.33
C LEU A 80 -0.22 3.38 -4.13
N ALA A 81 0.29 3.93 -3.02
CA ALA A 81 0.59 3.16 -1.82
C ALA A 81 -0.62 2.41 -1.27
N VAL A 82 -1.73 3.13 -1.05
CA VAL A 82 -2.96 2.54 -0.51
C VAL A 82 -3.58 1.54 -1.49
N THR A 83 -3.51 1.82 -2.79
CA THR A 83 -4.03 0.93 -3.84
C THR A 83 -3.22 -0.36 -3.91
N CYS A 84 -1.89 -0.26 -3.98
CA CYS A 84 -1.01 -1.43 -4.02
C CYS A 84 -1.14 -2.29 -2.76
N PHE A 85 -1.30 -1.66 -1.59
CA PHE A 85 -1.51 -2.41 -0.35
C PHE A 85 -2.86 -3.16 -0.34
N ASP A 86 -3.93 -2.53 -0.81
CA ASP A 86 -5.24 -3.18 -0.87
C ASP A 86 -5.26 -4.37 -1.85
N LEU A 87 -4.64 -4.20 -3.02
CA LEU A 87 -4.46 -5.28 -4.00
C LEU A 87 -3.57 -6.42 -3.45
N ALA A 88 -2.49 -6.08 -2.75
CA ALA A 88 -1.62 -7.07 -2.13
C ALA A 88 -2.36 -7.84 -1.02
N MET A 89 -3.20 -7.17 -0.23
CA MET A 89 -4.05 -7.79 0.78
C MET A 89 -5.03 -8.79 0.18
N ASP A 90 -5.68 -8.44 -0.94
CA ASP A 90 -6.60 -9.36 -1.62
C ASP A 90 -5.88 -10.59 -2.16
N GLN A 91 -4.81 -10.39 -2.92
CA GLN A 91 -4.02 -11.51 -3.46
C GLN A 91 -3.41 -12.36 -2.36
N TRP A 92 -2.98 -11.73 -1.27
CA TRP A 92 -2.47 -12.44 -0.10
C TRP A 92 -3.54 -13.35 0.45
N LEU A 93 -4.75 -12.85 0.73
CA LEU A 93 -5.86 -13.63 1.30
C LEU A 93 -6.36 -14.77 0.40
N GLU A 94 -6.30 -14.58 -0.92
CA GLU A 94 -6.70 -15.58 -1.92
C GLU A 94 -5.59 -16.62 -2.19
N GLY A 95 -4.33 -16.26 -1.97
CA GLY A 95 -3.17 -17.11 -2.23
C GLY A 95 -2.82 -18.11 -1.12
N PRO A 96 -1.70 -18.85 -1.27
CA PRO A 96 -1.23 -19.82 -0.29
C PRO A 96 -1.07 -19.22 1.11
N ALA A 97 -1.51 -19.94 2.13
CA ALA A 97 -1.57 -19.44 3.51
C ALA A 97 -0.18 -19.23 4.15
N ASP A 98 0.84 -19.93 3.66
CA ASP A 98 2.23 -19.85 4.11
C ASP A 98 2.99 -18.67 3.50
N HIS A 99 2.47 -18.06 2.43
CA HIS A 99 3.11 -16.91 1.80
C HIS A 99 2.85 -15.62 2.61
N PRO A 100 3.91 -14.88 2.99
CA PRO A 100 3.79 -13.65 3.75
C PRO A 100 3.28 -12.49 2.89
N LEU A 101 2.59 -11.53 3.49
CA LEU A 101 2.01 -10.36 2.79
C LEU A 101 3.08 -9.52 2.09
N GLU A 102 4.30 -9.48 2.63
CA GLU A 102 5.46 -8.78 2.09
C GLU A 102 5.80 -9.20 0.66
N GLU A 103 5.60 -10.47 0.32
CA GLU A 103 5.83 -11.00 -1.02
C GLU A 103 4.81 -10.45 -2.01
N TYR A 104 3.53 -10.43 -1.63
CA TYR A 104 2.47 -9.84 -2.44
C TYR A 104 2.63 -8.33 -2.61
N VAL A 105 2.99 -7.60 -1.55
CA VAL A 105 3.32 -6.17 -1.64
C VAL A 105 4.47 -5.92 -2.61
N THR A 106 5.51 -6.77 -2.57
CA THR A 106 6.64 -6.67 -3.50
C THR A 106 6.21 -6.92 -4.94
N SER A 107 5.41 -7.96 -5.19
CA SER A 107 4.90 -8.29 -6.52
C SER A 107 4.04 -7.17 -7.08
N VAL A 108 3.01 -6.74 -6.34
CA VAL A 108 2.09 -5.68 -6.78
C VAL A 108 2.81 -4.37 -7.06
N TRP A 109 3.80 -4.02 -6.24
CA TRP A 109 4.59 -2.81 -6.46
C TRP A 109 5.44 -2.91 -7.74
N ALA A 110 6.00 -4.09 -8.04
CA ALA A 110 6.72 -4.34 -9.28
C ALA A 110 5.78 -4.30 -10.49
N ASP A 111 4.60 -4.90 -10.41
CA ASP A 111 3.59 -4.90 -11.48
C ASP A 111 3.11 -3.48 -11.79
N MET A 112 2.82 -2.68 -10.75
CA MET A 112 2.46 -1.27 -10.90
C MET A 112 3.56 -0.48 -11.63
N ARG A 113 4.83 -0.70 -11.26
CA ARG A 113 5.97 -0.05 -11.92
C ARG A 113 6.12 -0.46 -13.38
N ALA A 114 5.91 -1.72 -13.70
CA ALA A 114 5.96 -2.22 -15.07
C ALA A 114 4.83 -1.58 -15.90
N CYS A 115 3.60 -1.57 -15.36
CA CYS A 115 2.43 -1.03 -16.04
C CYS A 115 2.51 0.49 -16.35
N ILE A 116 3.25 1.27 -15.57
CA ILE A 116 3.44 2.73 -15.79
C ILE A 116 4.71 3.03 -16.60
N GLY A 117 5.69 2.12 -16.59
CA GLY A 117 6.98 2.27 -17.24
C GLY A 117 7.05 1.72 -18.67
N GLU A 118 6.01 1.03 -19.11
CA GLU A 118 5.72 0.68 -20.50
C GLU A 118 4.80 1.74 -21.15
#